data_AF-A0A328PYL1-F1
#
_entry.id   AF-A0A328PYL1-F1
#
_cell.length_a   1.000
_cell.length_b   1.000
_cell.length_c   1.000
_cell.angle_alpha   90.00
_cell.angle_beta   90.00
_cell.angle_gamma   90.00
#
_symmetry.space_group_name_H-M   'P 1'
#
loop_
_entity.id
_entity.type
_entity.pdbx_description
1 polymer ?
#
loop_
_entity_poly.entity_id
_entity_poly.type
_entity_poly.pdbx_seq_one_letter_code
_entity_poly.pdbx_strand_id
1 'polypeptide(L)'
;MEEIIKLSEEEIKNLSFKEQLSLLEKINNYFQNEQEDEIDIEKALEIYKKALDILTYAREKLVNLKEEKMKIDEKYEKIKNQLSE
;
A
#
# COMPACT_ATOMS: atom_id res chain seq x y z
N MET A 1 -15.21 -3.90 8.67
CA MET A 1 -14.91 -2.53 8.19
C MET A 1 -14.60 -1.56 9.31
N GLU A 2 -15.33 -1.57 10.43
CA GLU A 2 -15.03 -0.74 11.61
C GLU A 2 -13.55 -0.74 12.04
N GLU A 3 -12.93 -1.91 12.07
CA GLU A 3 -11.50 -2.06 12.42
C GLU A 3 -10.59 -1.31 11.45
N ILE A 4 -10.93 -1.30 10.16
CA ILE A 4 -10.15 -0.62 9.11
C ILE A 4 -10.33 0.89 9.24
N ILE A 5 -11.57 1.36 9.45
CA ILE A 5 -11.90 2.79 9.61
C ILE A 5 -11.13 3.39 10.80
N LYS A 6 -10.99 2.62 11.89
CA LYS A 6 -10.31 3.06 13.12
C LYS A 6 -8.79 3.09 13.04
N LEU A 7 -8.17 2.55 11.98
CA LEU A 7 -6.71 2.60 11.83
C LEU A 7 -6.23 4.05 11.72
N SER A 8 -5.30 4.39 12.59
CA SER A 8 -4.54 5.64 12.52
C SER A 8 -3.51 5.60 11.38
N GLU A 9 -3.06 6.78 10.93
CA GLU A 9 -1.99 6.90 9.93
C GLU A 9 -0.70 6.18 10.36
N GLU A 10 -0.34 6.28 11.65
CA GLU A 10 0.86 5.64 12.19
C GLU A 10 0.77 4.12 12.12
N GLU A 11 -0.40 3.55 12.47
CA GLU A 11 -0.64 2.11 12.33
C GLU A 11 -0.53 1.69 10.86
N ILE A 12 -1.17 2.41 9.94
CA ILE A 12 -1.13 2.12 8.49
C ILE A 12 0.32 2.16 7.96
N LYS A 13 1.11 3.14 8.40
CA LYS A 13 2.51 3.29 7.98
C LYS A 13 3.39 2.15 8.46
N ASN A 14 3.12 1.63 9.66
CA ASN A 14 3.87 0.54 10.28
C ASN A 14 3.54 -0.83 9.69
N LEU A 15 2.42 -1.00 8.99
CA LEU A 15 2.10 -2.22 8.26
C LEU A 15 3.15 -2.55 7.19
N SER A 16 3.39 -3.84 6.97
CA SER A 16 4.09 -4.32 5.79
C SER A 16 3.26 -4.07 4.53
N PHE A 17 3.92 -4.03 3.37
CA PHE A 17 3.23 -3.90 2.09
C PHE A 17 2.17 -5.00 1.87
N LYS A 18 2.46 -6.24 2.31
CA LYS A 18 1.54 -7.37 2.20
C LYS A 18 0.28 -7.15 3.04
N GLU A 19 0.42 -6.61 4.25
CA GLU A 19 -0.72 -6.30 5.11
C GLU A 19 -1.56 -5.15 4.53
N GLN A 20 -0.92 -4.09 4.03
CA GLN A 20 -1.59 -3.00 3.35
C GLN A 20 -2.40 -3.50 2.13
N LEU A 21 -1.81 -4.38 1.31
CA LEU A 21 -2.49 -4.99 0.17
C LEU A 21 -3.69 -5.83 0.62
N SER A 22 -3.55 -6.63 1.67
CA SER A 22 -4.65 -7.43 2.21
C SER A 22 -5.82 -6.58 2.72
N LEU A 23 -5.54 -5.42 3.33
CA LEU A 23 -6.58 -4.46 3.72
C LEU A 23 -7.31 -3.89 2.50
N LEU A 24 -6.58 -3.55 1.44
CA LEU A 24 -7.16 -3.06 0.18
C LEU A 24 -8.04 -4.12 -0.50
N GLU A 25 -7.61 -5.38 -0.50
CA GLU A 25 -8.42 -6.49 -1.00
C GLU A 25 -9.72 -6.66 -0.20
N LYS A 26 -9.66 -6.54 1.13
CA LYS A 26 -10.87 -6.55 1.99
C LYS A 26 -11.80 -5.39 1.66
N ILE A 27 -11.28 -4.18 1.47
CA ILE A 27 -12.06 -3.00 1.07
C ILE A 27 -12.70 -3.21 -0.31
N ASN A 28 -11.93 -3.72 -1.27
CA ASN A 28 -12.46 -3.99 -2.60
C ASN A 28 -13.58 -5.04 -2.55
N ASN A 29 -13.38 -6.12 -1.81
CA ASN A 29 -14.39 -7.16 -1.63
C ASN A 29 -15.65 -6.63 -0.93
N TYR A 30 -15.51 -5.68 0.01
CA TYR A 30 -16.64 -5.01 0.63
C TYR A 30 -17.50 -4.30 -0.43
N PHE A 31 -16.91 -3.46 -1.27
CA PHE A 31 -17.65 -2.73 -2.32
C PHE A 31 -18.19 -3.62 -3.45
N GLN A 32 -17.54 -4.74 -3.74
CA GLN A 32 -17.97 -5.64 -4.82
C GLN A 32 -19.10 -6.60 -4.41
N ASN A 33 -19.26 -6.88 -3.11
CA ASN A 33 -20.22 -7.86 -2.61
C ASN A 33 -21.39 -7.26 -1.84
N GLU A 34 -21.38 -5.96 -1.53
CA GLU A 34 -22.56 -5.28 -0.99
C GLU A 34 -23.57 -5.00 -2.10
N GLN A 35 -24.86 -5.27 -1.82
CA GLN A 35 -25.95 -4.88 -2.71
C GLN A 35 -26.08 -3.35 -2.65
N GLU A 36 -26.12 -2.69 -3.81
CA GLU A 36 -26.07 -1.22 -3.95
C GLU A 36 -27.11 -0.47 -3.10
N ASP A 37 -28.21 -1.13 -2.71
CA ASP A 37 -29.32 -0.55 -1.96
C ASP A 37 -29.14 -0.55 -0.42
N GLU A 38 -28.14 -1.23 0.14
CA GLU A 38 -27.91 -1.33 1.59
C GLU A 38 -26.67 -0.56 2.10
N ILE A 39 -25.91 0.07 1.19
CA ILE A 39 -24.67 0.76 1.56
C ILE A 39 -24.98 2.13 2.16
N ASP A 40 -24.64 2.30 3.44
CA ASP A 40 -24.56 3.62 4.06
C ASP A 40 -23.47 4.45 3.37
N ILE A 41 -23.90 5.48 2.64
CA ILE A 41 -23.01 6.36 1.86
C ILE A 41 -21.96 7.04 2.75
N GLU A 42 -22.29 7.43 3.98
CA GLU A 42 -21.33 8.07 4.87
C GLU A 42 -20.22 7.09 5.24
N LYS A 43 -20.60 5.85 5.57
CA LYS A 43 -19.66 4.76 5.84
C LYS A 43 -18.80 4.41 4.64
N ALA A 44 -19.41 4.34 3.45
CA ALA A 44 -18.68 4.10 2.20
C ALA A 44 -17.61 5.16 1.95
N LEU A 45 -17.93 6.44 2.18
CA LEU A 45 -16.98 7.54 2.05
C LEU A 45 -15.81 7.42 3.04
N GLU A 46 -16.07 7.03 4.29
CA GLU A 46 -15.01 6.81 5.28
C GLU A 46 -14.07 5.66 4.88
N ILE A 47 -14.64 4.54 4.42
CA ILE A 47 -13.87 3.39 3.93
C ILE A 47 -13.01 3.80 2.73
N TYR A 48 -13.57 4.57 1.80
CA TYR A 48 -12.85 5.02 0.61
C TYR A 48 -11.68 5.93 0.96
N LYS A 49 -11.88 6.90 1.87
CA LYS A 49 -10.79 7.74 2.38
C LYS A 49 -9.68 6.89 2.99
N LYS A 50 -10.05 5.89 3.81
CA LYS A 50 -9.08 4.98 4.43
C LYS A 50 -8.31 4.15 3.40
N ALA A 51 -8.97 3.73 2.32
CA ALA A 51 -8.31 3.04 1.21
C ALA A 51 -7.23 3.92 0.55
N LEU A 52 -7.51 5.21 0.37
CA LEU A 52 -6.55 6.18 -0.18
C LEU A 52 -5.34 6.37 0.74
N ASP A 53 -5.56 6.44 2.05
CA ASP A 53 -4.46 6.51 3.03
C ASP A 53 -3.55 5.28 2.89
N ILE A 54 -4.13 4.08 2.90
CA ILE A 54 -3.39 2.81 2.76
C ILE A 54 -2.62 2.76 1.44
N LEU A 55 -3.25 3.13 0.32
CA LEU A 55 -2.62 3.16 -1.01
C LEU A 55 -1.43 4.13 -1.06
N THR A 56 -1.56 5.28 -0.41
CA THR A 56 -0.49 6.29 -0.38
C THR A 56 0.76 5.73 0.28
N TYR A 57 0.62 5.14 1.48
CA TYR A 57 1.77 4.54 2.18
C TYR A 57 2.31 3.29 1.48
N ALA A 58 1.45 2.49 0.86
CA ALA A 58 1.89 1.34 0.05
C ALA A 58 2.74 1.79 -1.14
N ARG A 59 2.32 2.87 -1.83
CA ARG A 59 3.08 3.48 -2.94
C ARG A 59 4.43 4.02 -2.47
N GLU A 60 4.49 4.72 -1.34
CA GLU A 60 5.74 5.24 -0.79
C GLU A 60 6.76 4.12 -0.57
N LYS A 61 6.35 2.98 0.02
CA LYS A 61 7.23 1.81 0.21
C LYS A 61 7.78 1.29 -1.13
N LEU A 62 6.95 1.22 -2.17
CA LEU A 62 7.39 0.77 -3.50
C LEU A 62 8.38 1.73 -4.15
N VAL A 63 8.17 3.04 -4.02
CA VAL A 63 9.09 4.06 -4.53
C VAL A 63 10.46 3.94 -3.84
N ASN A 64 10.47 3.82 -2.51
CA ASN A 64 11.70 3.66 -1.74
C ASN A 64 12.47 2.39 -2.15
N LEU A 65 11.78 1.25 -2.29
CA LEU A 65 12.39 -0.01 -2.74
C LEU A 65 12.97 0.09 -4.15
N LYS A 66 12.31 0.82 -5.06
CA LYS A 66 12.82 1.06 -6.41
C LYS A 66 14.14 1.84 -6.38
N GLU A 67 14.21 2.89 -5.56
CA GLU A 67 15.44 3.69 -5.41
C GLU A 67 16.58 2.90 -4.78
N GLU A 68 16.29 2.09 -3.77
CA GLU A 68 17.29 1.19 -3.15
C GLU A 68 17.83 0.17 -4.17
N LYS A 69 16.95 -0.46 -4.95
CA LYS A 69 17.34 -1.37 -6.03
C LYS A 69 18.26 -0.67 -7.04
N MET A 70 17.90 0.53 -7.49
CA MET A 70 18.73 1.29 -8.43
C MET A 70 20.14 1.54 -7.89
N LYS A 71 20.26 1.93 -6.60
CA LYS A 71 21.57 2.13 -5.95
C LYS A 71 22.39 0.83 -5.87
N ILE A 72 21.73 -0.32 -5.67
CA ILE A 72 22.39 -1.63 -5.66
C ILE A 72 22.88 -1.98 -7.07
N ASP A 73 22.04 -1.81 -8.09
CA ASP A 73 22.36 -2.09 -9.49
C ASP A 73 23.56 -1.24 -9.95
N GLU A 74 23.58 0.06 -9.63
CA GLU A 74 24.72 0.94 -9.93
C GLU A 74 26.03 0.49 -9.26
N LYS A 75 25.97 0.06 -7.99
CA LYS A 75 27.14 -0.46 -7.27
C LYS A 75 27.63 -1.76 -7.88
N TYR A 76 26.71 -2.65 -8.24
CA TYR A 76 27.03 -3.92 -8.87
C TYR A 76 27.75 -3.72 -10.21
N GLU A 77 27.22 -2.88 -11.10
CA GLU A 77 27.85 -2.64 -12.40
C GLU A 77 29.22 -1.95 -12.27
N LYS A 78 29.41 -1.06 -11.29
CA LYS A 78 30.74 -0.49 -10.99
C LYS A 78 31.77 -1.55 -10.63
N ILE A 79 31.41 -2.46 -9.71
CA ILE A 79 32.30 -3.54 -9.27
C ILE A 79 32.60 -4.50 -10.44
N LYS A 80 31.57 -4.86 -11.21
CA LYS A 80 31.70 -5.75 -12.37
C LYS A 80 32.64 -5.17 -13.43
N ASN A 81 32.53 -3.89 -13.74
CA ASN A 81 33.42 -3.22 -14.70
C ASN A 81 34.87 -3.19 -14.21
N GLN A 82 35.11 -2.95 -12.92
CA GLN A 82 36.46 -2.99 -12.32
C GLN A 82 37.11 -4.36 -12.35
N LEU A 83 36.33 -5.45 -12.35
CA LEU A 83 36.83 -6.83 -12.43
C LEU A 83 37.01 -7.32 -13.87
N SER A 84 36.51 -6.55 -14.84
CA SER A 84 36.58 -6.87 -16.28
C SER A 84 37.70 -6.11 -17.01
N GLU A 85 38.37 -5.19 -16.32
CA GLU A 85 39.64 -4.55 -16.71
C GLU A 85 40.84 -5.30 -16.11
#